data_AF-A0A962ZZU4-F1
#
_entry.id   AF-A0A962ZZU4-F1
#
_cell.length_a   1.000
_cell.length_b   1.000
_cell.length_c   1.000
_cell.angle_alpha   90.00
_cell.angle_beta   90.00
_cell.angle_gamma   90.00
#
_symmetry.space_group_name_H-M   'P 1'
#
loop_
_entity.id
_entity.type
_entity.pdbx_description
1 polymer ?
#
loop_
_entity_poly.entity_id
_entity_poly.type
_entity_poly.pdbx_seq_one_letter_code
_entity_poly.pdbx_strand_id
1 'polypeptide(L)' 'MSDVQDYKSSLSSTESRKFETFSYLPAMNDGQIRKQIEYIVSKGWNPGIEHCEPENAFQNY' A
#
# COMPACT_ATOMS: atom_id res chain seq x y z
N MET A 1 19.65 29.30 0.19
CA MET A 1 19.47 28.21 1.17
C MET A 1 18.22 27.45 0.77
N SER A 2 18.24 26.13 0.72
CA SER A 2 17.02 25.35 0.50
C SER A 2 16.20 25.37 1.79
N ASP A 3 14.94 25.82 1.70
CA ASP A 3 14.01 25.70 2.83
C ASP A 3 13.85 24.23 3.21
N VAL A 4 13.98 23.92 4.50
CA VAL A 4 13.74 22.57 5.03
C VAL A 4 12.25 22.29 4.88
N GLN A 5 11.91 21.24 4.12
CA GLN A 5 10.53 20.80 3.97
C GLN A 5 10.14 19.88 5.14
N ASP A 6 9.01 20.19 5.76
CA ASP A 6 8.44 19.35 6.82
C ASP A 6 7.83 18.06 6.25
N TYR A 7 7.99 16.97 6.99
CA TYR A 7 7.40 15.68 6.62
C TYR A 7 6.00 15.57 7.23
N LYS A 8 4.98 15.65 6.38
CA LYS A 8 3.57 15.53 6.77
C LYS A 8 3.19 14.09 7.11
N SER A 9 3.70 13.57 8.23
CA SER A 9 3.21 12.35 8.86
C SER A 9 2.67 12.67 10.23
N SER A 10 1.51 12.11 10.55
CA SER A 10 0.87 12.34 11.84
C SER A 10 0.38 11.03 12.41
N LEU A 11 1.00 10.60 13.51
CA LEU A 11 0.54 9.43 14.27
C LEU A 11 -0.93 9.56 14.73
N SER A 12 -1.47 10.78 14.79
CA SER A 12 -2.88 11.04 15.11
C SER A 12 -3.81 11.14 13.88
N SER A 13 -3.27 11.16 12.66
CA SER A 13 -4.06 11.18 11.41
C SER A 13 -4.09 9.80 10.75
N THR A 14 -5.29 9.24 10.61
CA THR A 14 -5.55 7.97 9.92
C THR A 14 -5.10 8.00 8.46
N GLU A 15 -5.17 9.17 7.79
CA GLU A 15 -4.77 9.36 6.39
C GLU A 15 -3.27 9.17 6.15
N SER A 16 -2.45 9.31 7.19
CA SER A 16 -1.00 9.13 7.07
C SER A 16 -0.53 7.70 7.36
N ARG A 17 -1.45 6.82 7.77
CA ARG A 17 -1.15 5.41 8.04
C ARG A 17 -0.64 4.72 6.78
N LYS A 18 0.20 3.72 7.00
CA LYS A 18 0.86 2.93 5.96
C LYS A 18 0.41 1.48 6.06
N PHE A 19 0.38 0.83 4.92
CA PHE A 19 -0.24 -0.48 4.69
C PHE A 19 0.74 -1.40 3.97
N GLU A 20 1.94 -1.52 4.53
CA GLU A 20 3.02 -2.35 4.00
C GLU A 20 3.48 -1.98 2.58
N THR A 21 3.85 -2.98 1.79
CA THR A 21 4.52 -2.84 0.50
C THR A 21 3.70 -1.95 -0.43
N PHE A 22 4.39 -0.99 -1.07
CA PHE A 22 3.83 0.06 -1.95
C PHE A 22 3.04 1.20 -1.28
N SER A 23 2.74 1.17 0.02
CA SER A 23 1.93 2.21 0.67
C SER A 23 2.55 3.62 0.78
N TYR A 24 3.82 3.76 0.43
CA TYR A 24 4.49 5.06 0.30
C TYR A 24 4.39 5.66 -1.12
N LEU A 25 3.97 4.86 -2.09
CA LEU A 25 3.72 5.32 -3.46
C LEU A 25 2.29 5.87 -3.58
N PRO A 26 1.99 6.65 -4.62
CA PRO A 26 0.61 6.98 -4.96
C PRO A 26 -0.23 5.71 -5.15
N ALA A 27 -1.53 5.79 -4.83
CA ALA A 27 -2.46 4.68 -5.05
C ALA A 27 -2.39 4.21 -6.50
N MET A 28 -2.29 2.89 -6.68
CA MET A 28 -2.20 2.30 -8.01
C MET A 28 -3.51 2.49 -8.78
N ASN A 29 -3.41 2.82 -10.06
CA ASN A 29 -4.54 2.67 -10.98
C ASN A 29 -4.64 1.23 -11.50
N ASP A 30 -5.75 0.91 -12.17
CA ASP A 30 -6.04 -0.42 -12.72
C ASP A 30 -4.92 -0.98 -13.61
N GLY A 31 -4.26 -0.12 -14.40
CA GLY A 31 -3.15 -0.53 -15.26
C GLY A 31 -1.90 -0.93 -14.47
N GLN A 32 -1.61 -0.23 -13.37
CA GLN A 32 -0.50 -0.58 -12.47
C GLN A 32 -0.82 -1.86 -11.68
N ILE A 33 -2.06 -2.02 -11.21
CA ILE A 33 -2.52 -3.25 -10.54
C ILE A 33 -2.38 -4.45 -11.47
N ARG A 34 -2.82 -4.32 -12.73
CA ARG A 34 -2.70 -5.39 -13.73
C ARG A 34 -1.25 -5.83 -13.93
N LYS A 35 -0.28 -4.90 -13.97
CA LYS A 35 1.15 -5.24 -14.08
C LYS A 35 1.68 -6.04 -12.90
N GLN A 36 1.20 -5.77 -11.67
CA GLN A 36 1.59 -6.56 -10.49
C GLN A 36 1.02 -7.98 -10.58
N ILE A 37 -0.24 -8.12 -11.02
CA ILE A 37 -0.87 -9.44 -11.22
C ILE A 37 -0.14 -10.23 -12.31
N GLU A 38 0.17 -9.59 -13.45
CA GLU A 38 0.95 -10.20 -14.54
C GLU A 38 2.31 -10.70 -14.04
N TYR A 39 2.99 -9.93 -13.18
CA TYR A 39 4.25 -10.34 -12.57
C TYR A 39 4.07 -11.62 -11.72
N ILE A 40 3.06 -11.67 -10.84
CA ILE A 40 2.76 -12.83 -9.99
C ILE A 40 2.53 -14.08 -10.86
N VAL A 41 1.68 -13.97 -11.89
CA VAL A 41 1.38 -15.07 -12.82
C VAL A 41 2.63 -15.51 -13.59
N SER A 42 3.46 -14.57 -14.04
CA SER A 42 4.71 -14.88 -14.78
C SER A 42 5.73 -15.66 -13.93
N LYS A 43 5.65 -15.56 -12.60
CA LYS A 43 6.48 -16.30 -11.65
C LYS A 43 5.91 -17.67 -11.29
N GLY A 44 4.73 -18.03 -11.79
CA GLY A 44 4.04 -19.27 -11.44
C GLY A 44 3.45 -19.25 -10.02
N TRP A 45 3.22 -18.06 -9.45
CA TRP A 45 2.60 -17.91 -8.13
C TRP A 45 1.08 -17.81 -8.26
N ASN A 46 0.35 -18.24 -7.23
CA ASN A 46 -1.11 -18.16 -7.18
C ASN A 46 -1.54 -16.83 -6.54
N PRO A 47 -2.23 -15.94 -7.27
CA PRO A 47 -2.74 -14.70 -6.70
C PRO A 47 -3.86 -14.97 -5.69
N GLY A 48 -3.94 -14.16 -4.63
CA GLY A 48 -4.99 -14.18 -3.61
C GLY A 48 -5.58 -12.79 -3.40
N ILE A 49 -6.82 -12.74 -2.90
CA ILE A 49 -7.52 -11.50 -2.55
C ILE A 49 -8.05 -11.66 -1.12
N GLU A 50 -7.80 -10.66 -0.29
CA GLU A 50 -8.17 -10.63 1.14
C GLU A 50 -8.81 -9.27 1.48
N HIS A 51 -9.67 -9.24 2.49
CA HIS A 51 -10.24 -8.00 3.02
C HIS A 51 -10.47 -8.12 4.54
N CYS A 52 -10.42 -7.00 5.24
CA CYS A 52 -10.77 -6.90 6.67
C CYS A 52 -11.32 -5.50 6.98
N GLU A 53 -11.93 -5.36 8.15
CA GLU A 53 -12.30 -4.06 8.71
C GLU A 53 -11.04 -3.25 9.08
N PRO A 54 -11.05 -1.91 8.94
CA PRO A 54 -9.85 -1.09 9.15
C PRO A 54 -9.16 -1.26 10.52
N GLU A 55 -9.94 -1.50 11.58
CA GLU A 55 -9.45 -1.79 12.93
C GLU A 55 -8.66 -3.10 13.04
N ASN A 56 -8.88 -4.03 12.11
CA ASN A 56 -8.24 -5.35 12.07
C ASN A 56 -7.05 -5.38 11.10
N ALA A 57 -6.69 -4.26 10.44
CA ALA A 57 -5.68 -4.21 9.37
C ALA A 57 -4.26 -4.67 9.77
N PHE A 58 -3.97 -4.79 11.07
CA PHE A 58 -2.68 -5.27 11.61
C PHE A 58 -2.79 -6.65 12.30
N GLN A 59 -3.95 -7.32 12.17
CA GLN A 59 -4.12 -8.69 12.61
C GLN A 59 -3.59 -9.66 11.55
N ASN A 60 -3.47 -10.94 11.92
CA ASN A 60 -2.89 -11.96 11.05
C ASN A 60 -3.94 -12.62 10.13
N TYR A 61 -5.22 -12.62 10.52
CA TYR A 61 -6.33 -13.28 9.80
C TYR A 61 -7.63 -12.53 10.04
#